data_AF-Q9APU4-F1
#
_entry.id   AF-Q9APU4-F1
#
_cell.length_a   1.000
_cell.length_b   1.000
_cell.length_c   1.000
_cell.angle_alpha   90.00
_cell.angle_beta   90.00
_cell.angle_gamma   90.00
#
_symmetry.space_group_name_H-M   'P 1'
#
loop_
_entity.id
_entity.type
_entity.pdbx_description
1 polymer ?
#
loop_
_entity_poly.entity_id
_entity_poly.type
_entity_poly.pdbx_seq_one_letter_code
_entity_poly.pdbx_strand_id
1 'polypeptide(L)'
;MWSGLSLETIESKPEAVPELGRVSMLANKAGERFADPLMPVLRHLVRNASLTSEQRSEMLTQCLPGMKWPEVAAALGLLDDEDFKTVSAKVKKIKVRNTESNRRLVNEMRSEGYLATVTSEDDVIIATILPSAMTSEDA
;
A
#
# COMPACT_ATOMS: atom_id res chain seq x y z
N MET A 1 -9.56 13.12 -14.36
CA MET A 1 -9.00 12.50 -15.58
C MET A 1 -9.03 10.96 -15.55
N TRP A 2 -9.55 10.33 -14.50
CA TRP A 2 -9.48 8.86 -14.31
C TRP A 2 -10.84 8.14 -14.27
N SER A 3 -11.94 8.85 -14.50
CA SER A 3 -13.29 8.29 -14.54
C SER A 3 -13.46 7.47 -15.83
N GLY A 4 -13.37 6.15 -15.74
CA GLY A 4 -13.66 5.26 -16.86
C GLY A 4 -12.80 4.00 -16.96
N LEU A 5 -11.73 3.86 -16.17
CA LEU A 5 -10.99 2.60 -16.12
C LEU A 5 -11.75 1.60 -15.23
N SER A 6 -12.50 0.69 -15.86
CA SER A 6 -13.04 -0.49 -15.19
C SER A 6 -11.99 -1.59 -15.08
N LEU A 7 -12.19 -2.55 -14.18
CA LEU A 7 -11.36 -3.75 -14.09
C LEU A 7 -11.34 -4.49 -15.44
N GLU A 8 -12.50 -4.68 -16.06
CA GLU A 8 -12.65 -5.30 -17.39
C GLU A 8 -11.81 -4.59 -18.47
N THR A 9 -11.76 -3.26 -18.45
CA THR A 9 -10.95 -2.47 -19.38
C THR A 9 -9.46 -2.79 -19.22
N ILE A 10 -9.00 -2.93 -17.97
CA ILE A 10 -7.59 -3.25 -17.68
C ILE A 10 -7.28 -4.73 -17.94
N GLU A 11 -8.21 -5.63 -17.65
CA GLU A 11 -8.06 -7.07 -17.96
C GLU A 11 -7.94 -7.31 -19.46
N SER A 12 -8.61 -6.51 -20.30
CA SER A 12 -8.45 -6.55 -21.76
C SER A 12 -7.09 -6.03 -22.27
N LYS A 13 -6.29 -5.39 -21.40
CA LYS A 13 -4.99 -4.77 -21.69
C LYS A 13 -3.98 -5.06 -20.57
N PRO A 14 -3.51 -6.30 -20.43
CA PRO A 14 -2.63 -6.70 -19.33
C PRO A 14 -1.34 -5.88 -19.25
N GLU A 15 -0.86 -5.35 -20.38
CA GLU A 15 0.29 -4.44 -20.46
C GLU A 15 0.09 -3.10 -19.74
N ALA A 16 -1.15 -2.73 -19.42
CA ALA A 16 -1.45 -1.51 -18.67
C ALA A 16 -1.12 -1.64 -17.18
N VAL A 17 -1.02 -2.86 -16.63
CA VAL A 17 -0.83 -3.08 -15.19
C VAL A 17 0.51 -2.53 -14.68
N PRO A 18 1.68 -2.80 -15.31
CA PRO A 18 2.94 -2.17 -14.92
C PRO A 18 2.92 -0.64 -15.05
N GLU A 19 2.23 -0.10 -16.07
CA GLU A 19 2.08 1.35 -16.22
C GLU A 19 1.27 1.96 -15.08
N LEU A 20 0.21 1.31 -14.62
CA LEU A 20 -0.52 1.75 -13.42
C LEU A 20 0.37 1.74 -12.17
N GLY A 21 1.25 0.75 -12.03
CA GLY A 21 2.28 0.73 -10.98
C GLY A 21 3.22 1.94 -11.08
N ARG A 22 3.69 2.25 -12.29
CA ARG A 22 4.57 3.41 -12.55
C ARG A 22 3.87 4.74 -12.29
N VAL A 23 2.60 4.87 -12.71
CA VAL A 23 1.79 6.06 -12.46
C VAL A 23 1.51 6.22 -10.96
N SER A 24 1.28 5.13 -10.23
CA SER A 24 1.14 5.17 -8.76
C SER A 24 2.37 5.76 -8.09
N MET A 25 3.57 5.34 -8.52
CA MET A 25 4.83 5.92 -8.04
C MET A 25 4.92 7.43 -8.33
N LEU A 26 4.57 7.86 -9.54
CA LEU A 26 4.60 9.27 -9.91
C LEU A 26 3.59 10.09 -9.11
N ALA A 27 2.38 9.58 -8.92
CA ALA A 27 1.34 10.21 -8.12
C ALA A 27 1.78 10.35 -6.66
N ASN A 28 2.33 9.29 -6.05
CA ASN A 28 2.83 9.35 -4.68
C ASN A 28 3.96 10.38 -4.53
N LYS A 29 4.89 10.47 -5.49
CA LYS A 29 5.96 11.48 -5.49
C LYS A 29 5.43 12.91 -5.63
N ALA A 30 4.32 13.09 -6.33
CA ALA A 30 3.66 14.39 -6.51
C ALA A 30 2.69 14.74 -5.36
N GLY A 31 2.42 13.83 -4.43
CA GLY A 31 1.38 14.01 -3.41
C GLY A 31 -0.04 13.91 -3.97
N GLU A 32 -0.20 13.33 -5.16
CA GLU A 32 -1.47 13.19 -5.87
C GLU A 32 -2.15 11.85 -5.55
N ARG A 33 -3.46 11.77 -5.83
CA ARG A 33 -4.25 10.56 -5.66
C ARG A 33 -5.03 10.19 -6.91
N PHE A 34 -5.20 8.89 -7.14
CA PHE A 34 -6.21 8.43 -8.08
C PHE A 34 -7.61 8.73 -7.55
N ALA A 35 -8.57 8.83 -8.48
CA ALA A 35 -9.96 9.03 -8.10
C ALA A 35 -10.53 7.79 -7.40
N ASP A 36 -11.39 7.99 -6.40
CA ASP A 36 -12.02 6.92 -5.60
C ASP A 36 -12.60 5.74 -6.42
N PRO A 37 -13.24 5.96 -7.59
CA PRO A 37 -13.76 4.86 -8.39
C PRO A 37 -12.69 3.87 -8.88
N LEU A 38 -11.41 4.24 -8.91
CA LEU A 38 -10.30 3.35 -9.27
C LEU A 38 -9.78 2.51 -8.11
N MET A 39 -10.08 2.86 -6.86
CA MET A 39 -9.53 2.16 -5.69
C MET A 39 -9.81 0.66 -5.69
N PRO A 40 -11.03 0.17 -6.01
CA PRO A 40 -11.29 -1.27 -6.07
C PRO A 40 -10.44 -1.98 -7.12
N VAL A 41 -10.19 -1.31 -8.24
CA VAL A 41 -9.39 -1.85 -9.34
C VAL A 41 -7.92 -1.92 -8.94
N LEU A 42 -7.36 -0.86 -8.38
CA LEU A 42 -5.98 -0.85 -7.90
C LEU A 42 -5.76 -1.91 -6.82
N ARG A 43 -6.67 -2.01 -5.84
CA ARG A 43 -6.62 -3.06 -4.80
C ARG A 43 -6.61 -4.48 -5.37
N HIS A 44 -7.38 -4.72 -6.43
CA HIS A 44 -7.34 -6.01 -7.14
C HIS A 44 -5.99 -6.26 -7.82
N LEU A 45 -5.38 -5.22 -8.38
CA LEU A 45 -4.16 -5.31 -9.18
C LEU A 45 -2.87 -5.37 -8.36
N VAL A 46 -2.86 -4.94 -7.08
CA VAL A 46 -1.67 -5.00 -6.21
C VAL A 46 -1.02 -6.39 -6.19
N ARG A 47 -1.82 -7.47 -6.33
CA ARG A 47 -1.31 -8.87 -6.35
C ARG A 47 -0.93 -9.38 -7.75
N ASN A 48 -0.96 -8.54 -8.78
CA ASN A 48 -0.69 -8.99 -10.14
C ASN A 48 0.79 -9.41 -10.30
N ALA A 49 1.00 -10.54 -10.97
CA ALA A 49 2.33 -11.12 -11.15
C ALA A 49 3.26 -10.29 -12.04
N SER A 50 2.71 -9.40 -12.87
CA SER A 50 3.50 -8.50 -13.73
C SER A 50 4.12 -7.31 -12.99
N LEU A 51 3.70 -7.06 -11.74
CA LEU A 51 4.21 -5.96 -10.93
C LEU A 51 5.50 -6.36 -10.18
N THR A 52 6.47 -5.45 -10.16
CA THR A 52 7.60 -5.53 -9.22
C THR A 52 7.12 -5.23 -7.79
N SER A 53 7.88 -5.68 -6.78
CA SER A 53 7.56 -5.39 -5.37
C SER A 53 7.41 -3.89 -5.10
N GLU A 54 8.28 -3.05 -5.68
CA GLU A 54 8.17 -1.59 -5.59
C GLU A 54 6.85 -1.07 -6.20
N GLN A 55 6.47 -1.54 -7.39
CA GLN A 55 5.21 -1.13 -8.02
C GLN A 55 3.99 -1.55 -7.19
N ARG A 56 4.03 -2.73 -6.55
CA ARG A 56 2.97 -3.17 -5.64
C ARG A 56 2.87 -2.25 -4.42
N SER A 57 4.01 -1.89 -3.82
CA SER A 57 4.07 -0.99 -2.67
C SER A 57 3.51 0.39 -2.99
N GLU A 58 3.88 0.96 -4.14
CA GLU A 58 3.39 2.27 -4.59
C GLU A 58 1.89 2.25 -4.91
N MET A 59 1.40 1.17 -5.51
CA MET A 59 -0.02 0.97 -5.78
C MET A 59 -0.82 0.79 -4.47
N LEU A 60 -0.27 0.03 -3.51
CA LEU A 60 -0.89 -0.12 -2.19
C LEU A 60 -0.96 1.21 -1.44
N THR A 61 0.09 2.03 -1.51
CA THR A 61 0.13 3.36 -0.89
C THR A 61 -1.07 4.21 -1.35
N GLN A 62 -1.43 4.16 -2.64
CA GLN A 62 -2.61 4.86 -3.16
C GLN A 62 -3.94 4.30 -2.63
N CYS A 63 -3.98 3.03 -2.25
CA CYS A 63 -5.19 2.33 -1.83
C CYS A 63 -5.49 2.45 -0.33
N LEU A 64 -4.52 2.85 0.49
CA LEU A 64 -4.61 2.91 1.95
C LEU A 64 -5.78 3.73 2.49
N PRO A 65 -6.14 4.89 1.89
CA PRO A 65 -7.29 5.64 2.34
C PRO A 65 -8.57 4.80 2.35
N GLY A 66 -9.23 4.75 3.51
CA GLY A 66 -10.47 4.03 3.73
C GLY A 66 -10.36 2.50 3.85
N MET A 67 -9.15 1.94 3.95
CA MET A 67 -8.96 0.52 4.30
C MET A 67 -9.05 0.32 5.82
N LYS A 68 -9.47 -0.87 6.26
CA LYS A 68 -9.33 -1.27 7.68
C LYS A 68 -7.99 -1.98 7.90
N TRP A 69 -7.45 -1.94 9.12
CA TRP A 69 -6.14 -2.57 9.42
C TRP A 69 -6.03 -4.04 8.98
N PRO A 70 -7.03 -4.92 9.16
CA PRO A 70 -6.92 -6.30 8.68
C PRO A 70 -6.71 -6.39 7.17
N GLU A 71 -7.31 -5.49 6.39
CA GLU A 71 -7.15 -5.42 4.93
C GLU A 71 -5.75 -4.91 4.57
N VAL A 72 -5.26 -3.90 5.30
CA VAL A 72 -3.89 -3.37 5.13
C VAL A 72 -2.87 -4.47 5.44
N ALA A 73 -2.99 -5.16 6.58
CA ALA A 73 -2.10 -6.24 6.97
C ALA A 73 -2.10 -7.38 5.95
N ALA A 74 -3.27 -7.75 5.42
CA ALA A 74 -3.37 -8.74 4.35
C ALA A 74 -2.68 -8.25 3.05
N ALA A 75 -2.88 -6.99 2.66
CA ALA A 75 -2.26 -6.42 1.47
C ALA A 75 -0.73 -6.29 1.57
N LEU A 76 -0.21 -5.94 2.76
CA LEU A 76 1.23 -5.91 3.02
C LEU A 76 1.88 -7.29 2.84
N GLY A 77 1.21 -8.36 3.28
CA GLY A 77 1.67 -9.73 3.05
C GLY A 77 1.73 -10.14 1.58
N LEU A 78 1.07 -9.40 0.67
CA LEU A 78 1.03 -9.66 -0.77
C LEU A 78 2.08 -8.88 -1.58
N LEU A 79 2.86 -7.99 -0.94
CA LEU A 79 3.87 -7.17 -1.63
C LEU A 79 5.06 -7.99 -2.18
N ASP A 80 5.17 -9.26 -1.79
CA ASP A 80 6.32 -10.13 -2.06
C ASP A 80 7.66 -9.47 -1.68
N ASP A 81 7.62 -8.68 -0.60
CA ASP A 81 8.79 -8.11 0.06
C ASP A 81 8.97 -8.84 1.39
N GLU A 82 10.15 -9.46 1.57
CA GLU A 82 10.49 -10.21 2.79
C GLU A 82 10.30 -9.38 4.06
N ASP A 83 10.53 -8.07 3.95
CA ASP A 83 10.38 -7.11 5.04
C ASP A 83 8.92 -7.03 5.55
N PHE A 84 7.96 -7.23 4.65
CA PHE A 84 6.53 -7.18 4.97
C PHE A 84 5.90 -8.56 5.24
N LYS A 85 6.58 -9.67 4.94
CA LYS A 85 6.06 -11.04 5.19
C LYS A 85 5.84 -11.34 6.68
N THR A 86 6.53 -10.61 7.56
CA THR A 86 6.37 -10.74 9.01
C THR A 86 5.16 -9.97 9.55
N VAL A 87 4.53 -9.12 8.73
CA VAL A 87 3.36 -8.35 9.14
C VAL A 87 2.14 -9.25 9.17
N SER A 88 1.45 -9.25 10.30
CA SER A 88 0.15 -9.90 10.44
C SER A 88 -0.73 -9.03 11.33
N ALA A 89 -2.03 -9.32 11.35
CA ALA A 89 -2.99 -8.64 12.23
C ALA A 89 -2.62 -8.70 13.73
N LYS A 90 -1.72 -9.62 14.13
CA LYS A 90 -1.26 -9.82 15.51
C LYS A 90 0.11 -9.19 15.80
N VAL A 91 0.84 -8.76 14.77
CA VAL A 91 2.19 -8.23 14.91
C VAL A 91 2.12 -6.71 15.14
N LYS A 92 2.66 -6.27 16.28
CA LYS A 92 2.62 -4.88 16.73
C LYS A 92 3.76 -4.02 16.17
N LYS A 93 4.75 -4.62 15.51
CA LYS A 93 5.96 -3.93 15.08
C LYS A 93 6.41 -4.44 13.72
N ILE A 94 6.59 -3.53 12.78
CA ILE A 94 7.12 -3.81 11.45
C ILE A 94 8.53 -3.23 11.34
N LYS A 95 9.40 -3.96 10.65
CA LYS A 95 10.77 -3.53 10.34
C LYS A 95 10.99 -3.74 8.86
N VAL A 96 11.25 -2.65 8.15
CA VAL A 96 11.40 -2.68 6.69
C VAL A 96 12.62 -1.89 6.27
N ARG A 97 13.25 -2.26 5.15
CA ARG A 97 14.40 -1.49 4.64
C ARG A 97 14.01 -0.05 4.37
N ASN A 98 14.97 0.84 4.60
CA ASN A 98 14.80 2.28 4.44
C ASN A 98 14.91 2.74 2.97
N THR A 99 13.99 2.26 2.13
CA THR A 99 13.87 2.70 0.74
C THR A 99 12.87 3.85 0.63
N GLU A 100 12.96 4.62 -0.45
CA GLU A 100 12.02 5.72 -0.71
C GLU A 100 10.56 5.25 -0.85
N SER A 101 10.35 4.05 -1.41
CA SER A 101 9.02 3.45 -1.53
C SER A 101 8.46 3.03 -0.16
N ASN A 102 9.29 2.37 0.66
CA ASN A 102 8.89 1.98 2.02
C ASN A 102 8.64 3.20 2.91
N ARG A 103 9.42 4.29 2.76
CA ARG A 103 9.15 5.56 3.45
C ARG A 103 7.78 6.11 3.11
N ARG A 104 7.43 6.16 1.82
CA ARG A 104 6.11 6.65 1.37
C ARG A 104 4.97 5.79 1.93
N LEU A 105 5.09 4.47 1.82
CA LEU A 105 4.09 3.55 2.34
C LEU A 105 3.90 3.70 3.86
N VAL A 106 4.99 3.70 4.63
CA VAL A 106 4.92 3.83 6.10
C VAL A 106 4.41 5.20 6.53
N ASN A 107 4.77 6.28 5.83
CA ASN A 107 4.25 7.62 6.12
C ASN A 107 2.75 7.72 5.83
N GLU A 108 2.28 7.11 4.74
CA GLU A 108 0.84 7.03 4.45
C GLU A 108 0.11 6.20 5.50
N MET A 109 0.68 5.08 5.93
CA MET A 109 0.10 4.29 7.02
C MET A 109 0.00 5.10 8.32
N ARG A 110 0.93 6.03 8.54
CA ARG A 110 0.90 6.94 9.70
C ARG A 110 -0.19 8.00 9.55
N SER A 111 -0.38 8.58 8.36
CA SER A 111 -1.44 9.59 8.15
C SER A 111 -2.83 8.99 8.29
N GLU A 112 -3.02 7.73 7.88
CA GLU A 112 -4.26 6.97 8.06
C GLU A 112 -4.46 6.45 9.51
N GLY A 113 -3.54 6.77 10.43
CA GLY A 113 -3.70 6.45 11.85
C GLY A 113 -3.42 5.00 12.23
N TYR A 114 -2.82 4.19 11.35
CA TYR A 114 -2.47 2.80 11.68
C TYR A 114 -1.25 2.69 12.60
N LEU A 115 -0.40 3.72 12.67
CA LEU A 115 0.91 3.66 13.32
C LEU A 115 0.96 4.58 14.55
N ALA A 116 1.38 4.02 15.69
CA ALA A 116 1.65 4.79 16.90
C ALA A 116 3.01 5.48 16.84
N THR A 117 4.04 4.78 16.37
CA THR A 117 5.39 5.33 16.24
C THR A 117 6.03 4.90 14.92
N VAL A 118 6.86 5.79 14.37
CA VAL A 118 7.73 5.53 13.22
C VAL A 118 9.10 6.09 13.55
N THR A 119 10.12 5.23 13.51
CA THR A 119 11.52 5.58 13.68
C THR A 119 12.27 5.17 12.42
N SER A 120 13.03 6.08 11.84
CA SER A 120 13.88 5.81 10.68
C SER A 120 15.35 5.90 11.10
N GLU A 121 16.08 4.83 10.85
CA GLU A 121 17.54 4.75 10.89
C GLU A 121 18.05 4.67 9.45
N ASP A 122 19.36 4.70 9.22
CA ASP A 122 19.94 4.78 7.87
C ASP A 122 19.44 3.65 6.95
N ASP A 123 19.42 2.40 7.43
CA ASP A 123 19.06 1.23 6.62
C ASP A 123 17.69 0.64 6.94
N VAL A 124 17.05 1.03 8.04
CA VAL A 124 15.79 0.43 8.50
C VAL A 124 14.76 1.46 8.97
N ILE A 125 13.50 1.19 8.64
CA ILE A 125 12.33 1.86 9.19
C ILE A 125 11.67 0.89 10.15
N ILE A 126 11.43 1.37 11.36
CA ILE A 126 10.78 0.64 12.43
C ILE A 126 9.47 1.36 12.73
N ALA A 127 8.34 0.67 12.55
CA ALA A 127 7.04 1.23 12.89
C ALA A 127 6.27 0.34 13.86
N THR A 128 5.59 0.96 14.82
CA THR A 128 4.74 0.28 15.78
C THR A 128 3.28 0.54 15.43
N ILE A 129 2.51 -0.53 15.26
CA ILE A 129 1.09 -0.46 14.94
C ILE A 129 0.32 0.05 16.16
N LEU A 130 -0.62 0.95 15.93
CA LEU A 130 -1.51 1.49 16.96
C LEU A 130 -2.51 0.40 17.39
N PRO A 131 -2.59 0.02 18.68
CA PRO A 131 -3.49 -1.03 19.13
C PRO A 131 -4.97 -0.78 18.77
N SER A 132 -5.42 0.48 18.78
CA SER A 132 -6.80 0.83 18.41
C SER A 132 -7.10 0.61 16.94
N ALA A 133 -6.09 0.66 16.05
CA ALA A 133 -6.26 0.31 14.65
C ALA A 133 -6.52 -1.21 14.48
N MET A 134 -6.00 -2.04 15.39
CA MET A 134 -6.20 -3.50 15.34
C MET A 134 -7.58 -3.94 15.83
N THR A 135 -8.25 -3.11 16.64
CA THR A 135 -9.52 -3.45 17.31
C THR A 135 -10.74 -2.86 16.63
N SER A 136 -10.65 -2.42 15.36
CA SER A 136 -11.81 -1.87 14.63
C SER A 136 -12.83 -2.97 14.27
N GLU A 137 -13.44 -3.59 15.28
CA GLU A 137 -14.85 -3.96 15.23
C GLU A 137 -15.62 -2.65 15.42
N ASP A 138 -16.24 -2.20 14.33
CA ASP A 138 -17.33 -1.21 14.23
C ASP A 138 -17.38 -0.02 15.22
N ALA A 139 -17.20 1.18 14.66
CA ALA A 139 -17.88 2.39 15.12
C ALA A 139 -18.74 2.93 13.97
#